data_AF-A0AAU2KGE0-F1
#
_entry.id   AF-A0AAU2KGE0-F1
#
_cell.length_a   1.000
_cell.length_b   1.000
_cell.length_c   1.000
_cell.angle_alpha   90.00
_cell.angle_beta   90.00
_cell.angle_gamma   90.00
#
_symmetry.space_group_name_H-M   'P 1'
#
loop_
_entity.id
_entity.type
_entity.pdbx_description
1 polymer ?
#
loop_
_entity_poly.entity_id
_entity_poly.type
_entity_poly.pdbx_seq_one_letter_code
_entity_poly.pdbx_strand_id
1 'polypeptide(L)'
;MSNQGEPVVVEITHAAAKRVAELGDEVSTAVEELQTELSATPRLGRLVQVRPGGVQVWTTRIEQRATMPALSVTYVFVPDPRPPADAIVSVVPDDTSADD
;
A
#
# COMPACT_ATOMS: atom_id res chain seq x y z
N MET A 1 10.34 -9.21 26.00
CA MET A 1 9.65 -7.91 25.84
C MET A 1 9.41 -7.74 24.36
N SER A 2 8.20 -8.06 23.88
CA SER A 2 7.87 -7.90 22.46
C SER A 2 7.92 -6.41 22.14
N ASN A 3 8.89 -6.01 21.33
CA ASN A 3 9.01 -4.66 20.81
C ASN A 3 7.85 -4.46 19.84
N GLN A 4 6.66 -4.14 20.37
CA GLN A 4 5.53 -3.69 19.56
C GLN A 4 6.01 -2.38 18.93
N GLY A 5 6.43 -2.47 17.66
CA GLY A 5 6.91 -1.32 16.91
C GLY A 5 5.89 -0.20 17.00
N GLU A 6 6.36 1.04 17.14
CA GLU A 6 5.48 2.21 17.09
C GLU A 6 4.58 2.13 15.85
N PRO A 7 3.26 2.38 15.99
CA PRO A 7 2.35 2.32 14.86
C PRO A 7 2.83 3.26 13.76
N VAL A 8 2.98 2.73 12.55
CA VAL A 8 3.41 3.49 11.38
C VAL A 8 2.20 4.29 10.89
N VAL A 9 2.40 5.60 10.69
CA VAL A 9 1.37 6.44 10.07
C VAL A 9 1.35 6.11 8.58
N VAL A 10 0.21 5.66 8.07
CA VAL A 10 0.04 5.32 6.66
C VAL A 10 -0.85 6.36 6.01
N GLU A 11 -0.29 7.16 5.12
CA GLU A 11 -1.01 8.17 4.35
C GLU A 11 -1.40 7.63 2.97
N ILE A 12 -2.51 8.13 2.41
CA ILE A 12 -2.84 7.93 1.00
C ILE A 12 -2.61 9.24 0.28
N THR A 13 -1.69 9.24 -0.69
CA THR A 13 -1.44 10.47 -1.45
C THR A 13 -2.68 10.91 -2.21
N HIS A 14 -2.82 12.22 -2.46
CA HIS A 14 -3.97 12.76 -3.17
C HIS A 14 -4.21 12.10 -4.55
N ALA A 15 -3.13 11.80 -5.28
CA ALA A 15 -3.22 11.11 -6.57
C ALA A 15 -3.76 9.68 -6.44
N ALA A 16 -3.28 8.92 -5.45
CA ALA A 16 -3.78 7.58 -5.16
C ALA A 16 -5.24 7.61 -4.70
N ALA A 17 -5.61 8.52 -3.80
CA ALA A 17 -6.98 8.68 -3.31
C ALA A 17 -7.96 9.00 -4.46
N LYS A 18 -7.57 9.91 -5.37
CA LYS A 18 -8.37 10.21 -6.57
C LYS A 18 -8.55 8.96 -7.43
N ARG A 19 -7.47 8.19 -7.65
CA ARG A 19 -7.52 6.98 -8.46
C ARG A 19 -8.42 5.91 -7.84
N VAL A 20 -8.34 5.73 -6.52
CA VAL A 20 -9.17 4.81 -5.76
C VAL A 20 -10.65 5.18 -5.90
N ALA A 21 -10.99 6.46 -5.75
CA ALA A 21 -12.36 6.95 -5.92
C ALA A 21 -12.90 6.71 -7.35
N GLU A 22 -12.05 6.85 -8.38
CA GLU A 22 -12.42 6.56 -9.77
C GLU A 22 -12.68 5.07 -10.04
N LEU A 23 -12.08 4.18 -9.23
CA LEU A 23 -12.24 2.72 -9.36
C LEU A 23 -13.44 2.18 -8.58
N GLY A 24 -13.97 2.96 -7.63
CA GLY A 24 -15.24 2.70 -6.95
C GLY A 24 -15.14 2.36 -5.46
N ASP A 25 -16.30 2.17 -4.85
CA ASP A 25 -16.43 2.05 -3.39
C ASP A 25 -15.76 0.79 -2.82
N GLU A 26 -15.89 -0.36 -3.50
CA GLU A 26 -15.23 -1.61 -3.06
C GLU A 26 -13.71 -1.48 -3.05
N VAL A 27 -13.14 -0.77 -4.03
CA VAL A 27 -11.70 -0.47 -4.08
C VAL A 27 -11.32 0.45 -2.93
N SER A 28 -12.17 1.41 -2.60
CA SER A 28 -11.95 2.32 -1.48
C SER A 28 -11.88 1.56 -0.16
N THR A 29 -12.87 0.69 0.11
CA THR A 29 -12.87 -0.19 1.29
C THR A 29 -11.64 -1.10 1.33
N ALA A 30 -11.29 -1.74 0.21
CA ALA A 30 -10.14 -2.62 0.17
C ALA A 30 -8.80 -1.90 0.43
N VAL A 31 -8.67 -0.64 -0.03
CA VAL A 31 -7.47 0.17 0.23
C VAL A 31 -7.42 0.68 1.67
N GLU A 32 -8.56 0.98 2.30
CA GLU A 32 -8.63 1.31 3.74
C GLU A 32 -8.24 0.12 4.64
N GLU A 33 -8.68 -1.08 4.26
CA GLU A 33 -8.26 -2.32 4.92
C GLU A 33 -6.75 -2.53 4.80
N LEU A 34 -6.19 -2.33 3.60
CA LEU A 34 -4.75 -2.41 3.37
C LEU A 34 -3.99 -1.32 4.15
N GLN A 35 -4.52 -0.10 4.25
CA GLN A 35 -3.91 0.97 5.04
C GLN A 35 -3.80 0.56 6.52
N THR A 36 -4.86 -0.04 7.06
CA THR A 36 -4.88 -0.58 8.42
C THR A 36 -3.85 -1.70 8.59
N GLU A 37 -3.76 -2.61 7.62
CA GLU A 37 -2.78 -3.69 7.65
C GLU A 37 -1.34 -3.18 7.58
N LEU A 38 -1.05 -2.20 6.73
CA LEU A 38 0.27 -1.57 6.61
C LEU A 38 0.68 -0.86 7.89
N SER A 39 -0.27 -0.23 8.59
CA SER A 39 0.01 0.42 9.88
C SER A 39 0.45 -0.59 10.94
N ALA A 40 -0.13 -1.80 10.92
CA ALA A 40 0.22 -2.90 11.82
C ALA A 40 1.46 -3.69 11.37
N THR A 41 1.63 -3.85 10.05
CA THR A 41 2.66 -4.67 9.41
C THR A 41 3.35 -3.86 8.31
N PRO A 42 4.21 -2.89 8.68
CA PRO A 42 4.95 -2.12 7.69
C PRO A 42 5.86 -3.04 6.87
N ARG A 43 6.13 -2.65 5.62
CA ARG A 43 6.94 -3.43 4.67
C ARG A 43 6.28 -4.74 4.21
N LEU A 44 4.94 -4.80 4.20
CA LEU A 44 4.16 -5.86 3.56
C LEU A 44 4.43 -5.95 2.04
N GLY A 45 4.64 -7.16 1.54
CA GLY A 45 4.82 -7.42 0.11
C GLY A 45 6.29 -7.44 -0.32
N ARG A 46 6.57 -6.91 -1.51
CA ARG A 46 7.89 -7.00 -2.16
C ARG A 46 8.58 -5.63 -2.20
N LEU A 47 9.83 -5.59 -1.74
CA LEU A 47 10.69 -4.43 -1.93
C LEU A 47 11.06 -4.32 -3.42
N VAL A 48 10.75 -3.17 -4.02
CA VAL A 48 11.06 -2.88 -5.43
C VAL A 48 12.37 -2.11 -5.54
N GLN A 49 12.55 -1.10 -4.69
CA GLN A 49 13.70 -0.21 -4.79
C GLN A 49 14.00 0.47 -3.45
N VAL A 50 15.28 0.77 -3.19
CA VAL A 50 15.69 1.72 -2.14
C VAL A 50 16.20 2.99 -2.82
N ARG A 51 15.70 4.14 -2.38
CA ARG A 51 16.09 5.47 -2.85
C ARG A 51 17.17 6.09 -1.93
N PRO A 52 17.95 7.06 -2.42
CA PRO A 52 18.84 7.85 -1.56
C PRO A 52 18.07 8.42 -0.36
N GLY A 53 18.69 8.38 0.83
CA GLY A 53 18.04 8.76 2.09
C GLY A 53 17.28 7.62 2.78
N GLY A 54 17.36 6.38 2.27
CA GLY A 54 16.80 5.21 2.95
C GLY A 54 15.30 4.99 2.76
N VAL A 55 14.65 5.81 1.93
CA VAL A 55 13.25 5.63 1.52
C VAL A 55 13.13 4.36 0.69
N GLN A 56 12.19 3.50 1.04
CA GLN A 56 11.99 2.20 0.41
C GLN A 56 10.70 2.21 -0.38
N VAL A 57 10.72 1.72 -1.62
CA VAL A 57 9.54 1.55 -2.47
C VAL A 57 9.14 0.10 -2.43
N TRP A 58 7.91 -0.16 -1.99
CA TRP A 58 7.33 -1.48 -1.86
C TRP A 58 6.12 -1.63 -2.77
N THR A 59 5.83 -2.87 -3.17
CA THR A 59 4.60 -3.22 -3.87
C THR A 59 3.95 -4.39 -3.17
N THR A 60 2.62 -4.33 -3.02
CA THR A 60 1.78 -5.41 -2.53
C THR A 60 0.57 -5.58 -3.45
N ARG A 61 -0.19 -6.65 -3.26
CA ARG A 61 -1.35 -7.01 -4.08
C ARG A 61 -2.58 -7.10 -3.21
N ILE A 62 -3.68 -6.53 -3.67
CA ILE A 62 -5.02 -6.82 -3.16
C ILE A 62 -5.63 -7.82 -4.14
N GLU A 63 -6.06 -8.97 -3.63
CA GLU A 63 -6.63 -10.02 -4.48
C GLU A 63 -8.02 -9.65 -5.01
N GLN A 64 -8.38 -10.28 -6.13
CA GLN A 64 -9.68 -10.09 -6.77
C GLN A 64 -10.83 -10.40 -5.80
N ARG A 65 -11.89 -9.59 -5.85
CA ARG A 65 -13.17 -9.80 -5.14
C ARG A 65 -14.32 -9.89 -6.15
N ALA A 66 -15.53 -10.16 -5.66
CA ALA A 66 -16.71 -10.35 -6.51
C ALA A 66 -17.00 -9.16 -7.45
N THR A 67 -16.72 -7.94 -7.01
CA THR A 67 -17.03 -6.68 -7.72
C THR A 67 -15.78 -5.85 -8.04
N MET A 68 -14.58 -6.40 -7.85
CA MET A 68 -13.33 -5.67 -7.92
C MET A 68 -12.22 -6.55 -8.51
N PRO A 69 -11.46 -6.08 -9.52
CA PRO A 69 -10.31 -6.83 -10.02
C PRO A 69 -9.21 -6.95 -8.95
N ALA A 70 -8.22 -7.81 -9.17
CA ALA A 70 -6.99 -7.72 -8.39
C ALA A 70 -6.34 -6.34 -8.59
N LEU A 71 -5.65 -5.82 -7.58
CA LEU A 71 -5.00 -4.52 -7.62
C LEU A 71 -3.53 -4.66 -7.24
N SER A 72 -2.65 -3.99 -7.97
CA SER A 72 -1.28 -3.75 -7.56
C SER A 72 -1.19 -2.40 -6.84
N VAL A 73 -0.67 -2.42 -5.62
CA VAL A 73 -0.52 -1.24 -4.75
C VAL A 73 0.95 -0.96 -4.51
N THR A 74 1.41 0.23 -4.87
CA THR A 74 2.76 0.71 -4.57
C THR A 74 2.71 1.73 -3.44
N TYR A 75 3.60 1.56 -2.46
CA TYR A 75 3.74 2.48 -1.34
C TYR A 75 5.22 2.73 -1.01
N VAL A 76 5.48 3.84 -0.33
CA VAL A 76 6.82 4.20 0.14
C VAL A 76 6.90 4.09 1.65
N PHE A 77 7.94 3.43 2.15
CA PHE A 77 8.27 3.36 3.57
C PHE A 77 9.44 4.30 3.88
N VAL A 78 9.22 5.21 4.82
CA VAL A 78 10.20 6.20 5.27
C VAL A 78 10.60 5.85 6.72
N PRO A 79 11.79 5.28 6.95
CA PRO A 79 12.25 4.89 8.29
C PRO A 79 12.63 6.06 9.20
N ASP A 80 12.97 7.23 8.63
CA ASP A 80 13.47 8.41 9.35
C ASP A 80 12.94 9.71 8.71
N PRO A 81 12.53 10.72 9.50
CA PRO A 81 12.54 10.78 10.97
C PRO A 81 11.48 9.88 11.61
N ARG A 82 11.62 9.59 12.91
CA ARG A 82 10.59 8.87 13.68
C ARG A 82 9.39 9.77 14.05
N PRO A 83 8.15 9.24 14.09
CA PRO A 83 7.78 7.84 13.79
C PRO A 83 7.89 7.50 12.29
N PRO A 84 8.19 6.24 11.94
CA PRO A 84 8.22 5.83 10.54
C PRO A 84 6.86 6.07 9.89
N ALA A 85 6.88 6.38 8.59
CA ALA A 85 5.68 6.65 7.81
C ALA A 85 5.65 5.80 6.54
N ASP A 86 4.46 5.31 6.20
CA ASP A 86 4.15 4.75 4.90
C ASP A 86 3.28 5.73 4.11
N ALA A 87 3.43 5.76 2.78
CA ALA A 87 2.50 6.47 1.92
C ALA A 87 2.13 5.62 0.70
N ILE A 88 0.83 5.35 0.52
CA ILE A 88 0.29 4.72 -0.69
C ILE A 88 0.34 5.75 -1.82
N VAL A 89 1.16 5.45 -2.83
CA VAL A 89 1.45 6.37 -3.95
C VAL A 89 0.77 5.96 -5.25
N SER A 90 0.40 4.69 -5.40
CA SER A 90 -0.26 4.19 -6.60
C SER A 90 -1.12 2.98 -6.31
N VAL A 91 -2.31 2.95 -6.92
CA VAL A 91 -3.24 1.83 -6.94
C VAL A 91 -3.70 1.64 -8.38
N VAL A 92 -3.43 0.47 -8.95
CA VAL A 92 -3.80 0.15 -10.33
C VAL A 92 -4.41 -1.24 -10.39
N PRO A 93 -5.39 -1.49 -11.27
CA PRO A 93 -5.79 -2.84 -11.63
C PRO A 93 -4.56 -3.66 -12.01
N ASP A 94 -4.47 -4.86 -11.47
CA ASP A 94 -3.44 -5.80 -11.83
C ASP A 94 -3.87 -6.50 -13.12
N ASP A 95 -3.38 -6.00 -14.25
CA ASP A 95 -3.62 -6.57 -15.59
C ASP A 95 -2.82 -7.86 -15.84
N THR A 96 -2.34 -8.53 -14.79
CA THR A 96 -2.00 -9.95 -14.89
C THR A 96 -3.27 -10.72 -15.18
N SER A 97 -3.62 -10.74 -16.47
CA SER A 97 -4.34 -11.81 -17.13
C SER A 97 -3.80 -13.07 -16.49
N ALA A 98 -4.65 -13.82 -15.79
CA ALA A 98 -4.36 -15.20 -15.51
C ALA A 98 -4.22 -15.88 -16.87
N ASP A 99 -3.02 -15.84 -17.44
CA ASP A 99 -2.57 -16.83 -18.42
C ASP A 99 -2.46 -18.13 -17.62
N ASP A 100 -3.59 -18.84 -17.54
CA ASP A 100 -3.68 -20.26 -17.18
C ASP A 100 -4.53 -20.96 -18.25
#